data_AF-A0A0G1F2Z1-F1
#
_entry.id   AF-A0A0G1F2Z1-F1
#
_cell.length_a   1.000
_cell.length_b   1.000
_cell.length_c   1.000
_cell.angle_alpha   90.00
_cell.angle_beta   90.00
_cell.angle_gamma   90.00
#
_symmetry.space_group_name_H-M   'P 1'
#
loop_
_entity.id
_entity.type
_entity.pdbx_description
1 polymer ?
#
loop_
_entity_poly.entity_id
_entity_poly.type
_entity_poly.pdbx_seq_one_letter_code
_entity_poly.pdbx_strand_id
1 'polypeptide(L)' 'LKVFEQVYILTNGGPGNRTQVVGTWIYKMFGYGNWGMGNALNILLTLIIAVIVILSLSILRQKEVEL' A
#
# COMPACT_ATOMS: atom_id res chain seq x y z
N LEU A 1 4.55 4.71 4.06
CA LEU A 1 5.80 4.34 3.37
C LEU A 1 6.73 3.42 4.18
N LYS A 2 6.85 3.59 5.50
CA LYS A 2 7.80 2.82 6.35
C LYS A 2 7.87 1.31 6.10
N VAL A 3 6.73 0.64 5.91
CA VAL A 3 6.70 -0.83 5.69
C VAL A 3 7.29 -1.22 4.33
N PHE A 4 7.03 -0.43 3.27
CA PHE A 4 7.62 -0.67 1.95
C PHE A 4 9.14 -0.57 2.01
N GLU A 5 9.66 0.53 2.56
CA GLU A 5 11.09 0.80 2.66
C GLU A 5 11.80 -0.30 3.47
N GLN A 6 11.22 -0.69 4.61
CA GLN A 6 11.77 -1.73 5.46
C GLN A 6 11.85 -3.09 4.76
N VAL A 7 10.77 -3.52 4.10
CA VAL A 7 10.75 -4.80 3.37
C VAL A 7 11.72 -4.78 2.20
N TYR A 8 11.77 -3.66 1.46
CA TYR A 8 12.61 -3.51 0.30
C TYR A 8 14.11 -3.57 0.67
N ILE A 9 14.53 -2.81 1.68
CA ILE A 9 15.93 -2.75 2.12
C ILE A 9 16.39 -4.09 2.73
N LEU A 10 15.55 -4.73 3.55
CA LEU A 10 15.98 -5.91 4.31
C LEU A 10 15.92 -7.22 3.52
N THR A 11 14.93 -7.36 2.62
CA THR A 11 14.66 -8.66 1.98
C THR A 11 14.31 -8.57 0.50
N ASN A 12 14.05 -7.37 -0.02
CA ASN A 12 13.54 -7.16 -1.38
C ASN A 12 12.27 -8.00 -1.68
N GLY A 13 11.48 -8.30 -0.64
CA GLY A 13 10.30 -9.15 -0.70
C GLY A 13 10.58 -10.67 -0.66
N GLY A 14 11.81 -11.13 -0.40
CA GLY A 14 12.16 -12.55 -0.30
C GLY A 14 12.07 -13.16 1.12
N PRO A 15 12.33 -14.47 1.29
CA PRO A 15 12.56 -15.49 0.26
C PRO A 15 11.24 -15.97 -0.37
N GLY A 16 11.22 -16.20 -1.68
CA GLY A 16 10.04 -16.73 -2.38
C GLY A 16 8.78 -15.87 -2.27
N ASN A 17 8.92 -14.53 -2.25
CA ASN A 17 7.81 -13.57 -2.11
C ASN A 17 7.11 -13.55 -0.74
N ARG A 18 7.65 -14.22 0.28
CA ARG A 18 7.00 -14.37 1.60
C ARG A 18 6.87 -13.08 2.40
N THR A 19 7.75 -12.11 2.18
CA THR A 19 7.71 -10.81 2.85
C THR A 19 7.18 -9.70 1.95
N GLN A 20 6.72 -10.02 0.73
CA GLN A 20 6.25 -9.00 -0.19
C GLN A 20 5.06 -8.24 0.37
N VAL A 21 5.13 -6.93 0.21
CA VAL A 21 4.03 -5.99 0.43
C VAL A 21 3.62 -5.36 -0.89
N VAL A 22 2.42 -4.79 -0.94
CA VAL A 22 1.83 -4.22 -2.17
C VAL A 22 2.80 -3.25 -2.85
N GLY A 23 3.46 -2.38 -2.07
CA GLY A 23 4.47 -1.44 -2.60
C GLY A 23 5.67 -2.14 -3.27
N THR A 24 6.18 -3.25 -2.70
CA THR A 24 7.30 -4.00 -3.31
C THR A 24 6.89 -4.73 -4.57
N TRP A 25 5.61 -5.10 -4.69
CA TRP A 25 5.09 -5.75 -5.89
C TRP A 25 4.91 -4.75 -7.03
N ILE A 26 4.32 -3.58 -6.72
CA ILE A 26 4.20 -2.45 -7.65
C ILE A 26 5.58 -2.01 -8.15
N TYR A 27 6.54 -1.88 -7.25
CA TYR A 27 7.92 -1.54 -7.59
C TYR A 27 8.55 -2.52 -8.58
N LYS A 28 8.36 -3.84 -8.38
CA LYS A 28 8.83 -4.86 -9.33
C LYS A 28 8.15 -4.75 -10.70
N MET A 29 6.85 -4.43 -10.76
CA MET A 29 6.13 -4.26 -12.04
C MET A 29 6.71 -3.12 -12.88
N PHE A 30 7.09 -2.01 -12.23
CA PHE A 30 7.82 -0.94 -12.91
C PHE A 30 9.21 -1.38 -13.37
N GLY A 31 9.94 -2.14 -12.54
CA GLY A 31 11.24 -2.73 -12.90
C GLY A 31 11.17 -3.71 -14.08
N TYR A 32 10.06 -4.43 -14.25
CA TYR A 32 9.81 -5.31 -15.40
C TYR A 32 9.32 -4.57 -16.66
N GLY A 33 9.23 -3.24 -16.63
CA GLY A 33 8.73 -2.44 -17.74
C GLY A 33 7.21 -2.53 -17.92
N ASN A 34 6.47 -3.16 -17.00
CA ASN A 34 5.02 -3.25 -17.05
C ASN A 34 4.38 -2.07 -16.30
N TRP A 35 4.47 -0.89 -16.93
CA TRP A 35 3.93 0.35 -16.38
C TRP A 35 2.40 0.34 -16.28
N GLY A 36 1.70 -0.36 -17.18
CA GLY A 36 0.24 -0.47 -17.15
C GLY A 36 -0.25 -1.21 -15.90
N MET A 37 0.33 -2.39 -15.63
CA MET A 37 0.00 -3.16 -14.42
C MET A 37 0.43 -2.44 -13.14
N GLY A 38 1.61 -1.82 -13.13
CA GLY A 38 2.09 -1.02 -12.00
C GLY A 38 1.14 0.13 -11.65
N ASN A 39 0.63 0.84 -12.66
CA ASN A 39 -0.34 1.92 -12.46
C ASN A 39 -1.72 1.41 -12.01
N ALA A 40 -2.23 0.33 -12.60
CA ALA A 40 -3.50 -0.26 -12.19
C ALA A 40 -3.47 -0.68 -10.70
N LEU A 41 -2.38 -1.31 -10.26
CA LEU A 41 -2.18 -1.68 -8.86
C LEU A 41 -2.07 -0.46 -7.93
N ASN A 42 -1.41 0.61 -8.37
CA ASN A 42 -1.33 1.87 -7.61
C ASN A 42 -2.71 2.52 -7.42
N ILE A 43 -3.51 2.61 -8.48
CA ILE A 43 -4.86 3.18 -8.42
C ILE A 43 -5.73 2.34 -7.48
N LEU A 44 -5.68 1.01 -7.60
CA LEU A 44 -6.42 0.10 -6.72
C LEU A 44 -6.02 0.27 -5.24
N LEU A 45 -4.71 0.31 -4.96
CA LEU A 45 -4.19 0.54 -3.60
C LEU A 45 -4.67 1.88 -3.04
N THR A 46 -4.68 2.92 -3.88
CA THR A 46 -5.13 4.27 -3.51
C THR A 46 -6.60 4.27 -3.11
N LEU A 47 -7.45 3.60 -3.90
CA LEU A 47 -8.88 3.48 -3.59
C LEU A 47 -9.11 2.74 -2.27
N ILE A 48 -8.41 1.64 -2.03
CA ILE A 48 -8.52 0.88 -0.77
C ILE A 48 -8.13 1.76 0.43
N ILE A 49 -6.99 2.48 0.33
CA ILE A 49 -6.54 3.37 1.39
C ILE A 49 -7.53 4.51 1.59
N ALA A 50 -8.04 5.11 0.52
CA ALA A 50 -9.02 6.20 0.60
C ALA A 50 -10.29 5.75 1.33
N VAL A 51 -10.82 4.55 1.02
CA VAL A 51 -11.98 3.99 1.72
C VAL A 51 -11.67 3.78 3.20
N ILE A 52 -10.53 3.17 3.54
CA ILE A 52 -10.14 2.95 4.94
C ILE A 52 -9.99 4.29 5.69
N VAL A 53 -9.38 5.28 5.06
CA VAL A 53 -9.19 6.61 5.66
C VAL A 53 -10.53 7.29 5.89
N ILE A 54 -11.43 7.27 4.91
CA ILE A 54 -12.78 7.85 5.05
C ILE A 54 -13.53 7.17 6.20
N LEU A 55 -13.56 5.84 6.23
CA LEU A 55 -14.21 5.08 7.30
C LEU A 55 -13.61 5.39 8.67
N SER A 56 -12.28 5.42 8.77
CA SER A 56 -11.57 5.76 10.00
C SER A 56 -11.94 7.18 10.47
N LEU A 57 -11.85 8.17 9.58
CA LEU A 57 -12.18 9.57 9.91
C LEU A 57 -13.65 9.74 10.29
N SER A 58 -14.58 9.03 9.64
CA SER A 58 -16.00 9.06 10.01
C SER A 58 -16.23 8.51 11.42
N ILE A 59 -15.56 7.43 11.80
CA ILE A 59 -15.66 6.86 13.16
C ILE A 59 -15.01 7.78 14.20
N LEU A 60 -13.84 8.34 13.90
CA LEU A 60 -13.15 9.25 14.82
C LEU A 60 -13.92 10.57 15.01
N ARG A 61 -14.50 11.15 13.95
CA ARG A 61 -15.33 12.37 14.06
C ARG A 61 -16.52 12.20 15.00
N GLN A 62 -17.11 11.01 15.10
CA GLN A 62 -18.22 10.77 16.03
C GLN A 62 -17.76 10.88 17.49
N LYS A 63 -16.51 10.48 17.79
CA LYS A 63 -15.96 10.55 19.15
C LYS A 63 -15.55 11.95 19.59
N GLU A 64 -15.25 12.85 18.66
CA GLU A 64 -14.95 14.25 18.98
C GLU A 64 -16.21 15.08 19.29
N VAL A 65 -17.40 14.64 18.86
CA VAL A 65 -18.66 15.37 19.09
C VAL A 65 -19.31 15.02 20.44
N GLU A 66 -18.86 13.95 21.10
CA GLU A 66 -19.33 13.53 22.43
C GLU A 66 -18.49 14.10 23.60
N LEU A 67 -17.41 14.84 23.33
CA LEU A 67 -16.59 15.56 24.32
C LEU A 67 -16.93 17.05 24.33
#